data_AF-A0A832L9U3-F1
#
_entry.id   AF-A0A832L9U3-F1
#
_cell.length_a   1.000
_cell.length_b   1.000
_cell.length_c   1.000
_cell.angle_alpha   90.00
_cell.angle_beta   90.00
_cell.angle_gamma   90.00
#
_symmetry.space_group_name_H-M   'P 1'
#
loop_
_entity.id
_entity.type
_entity.pdbx_description
1 polymer ?
#
loop_
_entity_poly.entity_id
_entity_poly.type
_entity_poly.pdbx_seq_one_letter_code
_entity_poly.pdbx_strand_id
1 'polypeptide(L)'
;MEILELQIKDIRSKHIGEQVKIKGRASNIGTQYPVYTRVAYQCLRCGHTTYVEQNSFKLEEPLAGCEEETCGKKGPFKLILKDSTIIDVQNIIILEEVTVPVREGIVKSIKGFLMRDAVGLALEDETYHFTGNLSTIDAGKGKLEYVLYIYKVENVQKEAPAPSSEPTSISKKNKIRTMKDCIKKISDNSGINKAPLDEVYKIVEEEGIDRNTAEELIKKMKQRGDLFATDQLHIRIIP
;
A
#
# COMPACT_ATOMS: atom_id res chain seq x y z
N MET A 1 -15.49 10.65 -4.81
CA MET A 1 -15.29 10.77 -3.35
C MET A 1 -13.86 11.18 -3.14
N GLU A 2 -13.65 12.29 -2.45
CA GLU A 2 -12.34 12.82 -2.13
C GLU A 2 -11.86 12.17 -0.82
N ILE A 3 -10.68 11.56 -0.82
CA ILE A 3 -10.10 10.96 0.38
C ILE A 3 -9.37 12.05 1.14
N LEU A 4 -9.75 12.29 2.39
CA LEU A 4 -9.17 13.36 3.19
C LEU A 4 -7.82 12.91 3.77
N GLU A 5 -6.72 13.56 3.37
CA GLU A 5 -5.42 13.29 3.97
C GLU A 5 -5.27 14.05 5.29
N LEU A 6 -5.02 13.32 6.38
CA LEU A 6 -4.98 13.87 7.74
C LEU A 6 -3.76 13.36 8.51
N GLN A 7 -3.20 14.23 9.36
CA GLN A 7 -2.24 13.83 10.38
C GLN A 7 -2.98 13.37 11.65
N ILE A 8 -2.38 12.43 12.40
CA ILE A 8 -2.98 11.86 13.61
C ILE A 8 -3.29 12.95 14.63
N LYS A 9 -2.43 13.96 14.76
CA LYS A 9 -2.65 15.09 15.67
C LYS A 9 -3.88 15.96 15.35
N ASP A 10 -4.35 15.94 14.10
CA ASP A 10 -5.42 16.80 13.58
C ASP A 10 -6.78 16.09 13.56
N ILE A 11 -6.82 14.82 13.96
CA ILE A 11 -8.07 14.06 14.11
C ILE A 11 -8.96 14.73 15.17
N ARG A 12 -10.22 14.97 14.80
CA ARG A 12 -11.25 15.64 15.61
C ARG A 12 -12.59 14.96 15.34
N SER A 13 -13.58 15.23 16.18
CA SER A 13 -14.92 14.63 16.10
C SER A 13 -15.63 14.85 14.76
N LYS A 14 -15.31 15.96 14.06
CA LYS A 14 -15.87 16.26 12.73
C LYS A 14 -15.47 15.25 11.63
N HIS A 15 -14.37 14.52 11.82
CA HIS A 15 -13.89 13.54 10.84
C HIS A 15 -14.47 12.13 11.08
N ILE A 16 -15.28 11.93 12.11
CA ILE A 16 -15.91 10.63 12.41
C ILE A 16 -16.87 10.26 11.28
N GLY A 17 -16.75 9.03 10.77
CA GLY A 17 -17.53 8.51 9.65
C GLY A 17 -16.93 8.83 8.27
N GLU A 18 -15.92 9.69 8.19
CA GLU A 18 -15.26 10.05 6.94
C GLU A 18 -14.17 9.03 6.55
N GLN A 19 -13.88 8.99 5.24
CA GLN A 19 -12.74 8.24 4.71
C GLN A 19 -11.48 9.11 4.79
N VAL A 20 -10.49 8.64 5.54
CA VAL A 20 -9.25 9.38 5.81
C VAL A 20 -8.03 8.58 5.35
N LYS A 21 -7.01 9.28 4.86
CA LYS A 21 -5.67 8.75 4.57
C LYS A 21 -4.70 9.30 5.61
N ILE A 22 -4.09 8.41 6.38
CA ILE A 22 -3.17 8.76 7.48
C ILE A 22 -1.81 8.14 7.19
N LYS A 23 -0.76 8.96 7.22
CA LYS A 23 0.63 8.49 7.17
C LYS A 23 1.12 8.20 8.59
N GLY A 24 1.75 7.04 8.79
CA GLY A 24 2.36 6.71 10.07
C GLY A 24 3.16 5.41 10.07
N ARG A 25 3.85 5.15 11.18
CA ARG A 25 4.63 3.93 11.39
C ARG A 25 3.78 2.85 12.05
N ALA A 26 3.79 1.64 11.50
CA ALA A 26 3.10 0.50 12.10
C ALA A 26 3.88 -0.02 13.32
N SER A 27 3.18 -0.28 14.42
CA SER A 27 3.73 -0.83 15.66
C SER A 27 2.70 -1.71 16.36
N ASN A 28 3.14 -2.59 17.25
CA ASN A 28 2.29 -3.47 18.07
C ASN A 28 1.24 -4.20 17.21
N ILE A 29 1.76 -4.92 16.20
CA ILE A 29 0.96 -5.67 15.24
C ILE A 29 0.49 -6.97 15.91
N GLY A 30 -0.81 -7.13 16.06
CA GLY A 30 -1.42 -8.31 16.65
C GLY A 30 -1.51 -9.50 15.68
N THR A 31 -1.95 -10.63 16.22
CA THR A 31 -2.30 -11.81 15.43
C THR A 31 -3.59 -11.56 14.64
N GLN A 32 -3.71 -12.15 13.44
CA GLN A 32 -4.97 -12.15 12.69
C GLN A 32 -6.04 -12.99 13.40
N TYR A 33 -7.29 -12.52 13.37
CA TYR A 33 -8.45 -13.24 13.91
C TYR A 33 -9.72 -12.94 13.08
N PRO A 34 -10.65 -13.90 12.97
CA PRO A 34 -11.88 -13.72 12.20
C PRO A 34 -12.91 -12.90 13.00
N VAL A 35 -13.65 -12.04 12.30
CA VAL A 35 -14.80 -11.29 12.85
C VAL A 35 -15.98 -11.33 11.89
N TYR A 36 -17.19 -11.23 12.43
CA TYR A 36 -18.39 -11.06 11.61
C TYR A 36 -18.53 -9.59 11.20
N THR A 37 -18.66 -9.31 9.91
CA THR A 37 -19.06 -7.99 9.41
C THR A 37 -20.55 -7.93 9.16
N ARG A 38 -21.13 -9.01 8.63
CA ARG A 38 -22.56 -9.13 8.36
C ARG A 38 -23.05 -10.47 8.87
N VAL A 39 -24.01 -10.45 9.79
CA VAL A 39 -24.51 -11.67 10.45
C VAL A 39 -25.91 -11.98 9.96
N ALA A 40 -26.13 -13.22 9.55
CA ALA A 40 -27.46 -13.72 9.20
C ALA A 40 -28.13 -14.35 10.42
N TYR A 41 -29.27 -13.80 10.81
CA TYR A 41 -30.08 -14.26 11.93
C TYR A 41 -31.41 -14.81 11.43
N GLN A 42 -31.64 -16.10 11.65
CA GLN A 42 -32.93 -16.73 11.37
C GLN A 42 -33.88 -16.52 12.54
N CYS A 43 -35.04 -15.94 12.28
CA CYS A 43 -36.11 -15.88 13.26
C CYS A 43 -36.70 -17.27 13.48
N LEU A 44 -36.65 -17.80 14.71
CA LEU A 44 -37.23 -19.13 15.01
C LEU A 44 -38.77 -19.15 15.04
N ARG A 45 -39.43 -17.99 14.87
CA ARG A 45 -40.90 -17.90 14.82
C ARG A 45 -41.46 -18.00 13.41
N CYS A 46 -40.86 -17.30 12.45
CA CYS A 46 -41.34 -17.26 11.05
C CYS A 46 -40.34 -17.86 10.04
N GLY A 47 -39.11 -18.16 10.46
CA GLY A 47 -38.07 -18.69 9.59
C GLY A 47 -37.35 -17.66 8.72
N HIS A 48 -37.77 -16.39 8.73
CA HIS A 48 -37.16 -15.30 7.96
C HIS A 48 -35.73 -15.00 8.42
N THR A 49 -34.83 -14.75 7.48
CA THR A 49 -33.42 -14.41 7.73
C THR A 49 -33.21 -12.91 7.66
N THR A 50 -32.87 -12.32 8.80
CA THR A 50 -32.53 -10.90 8.93
C THR A 50 -31.02 -10.73 8.96
N TYR A 51 -30.50 -9.71 8.26
CA TYR A 51 -29.07 -9.43 8.22
C TYR A 51 -28.72 -8.22 9.09
N VAL A 52 -27.73 -8.37 9.96
CA VAL A 52 -27.26 -7.28 10.83
C VAL A 52 -25.79 -6.96 10.52
N GLU A 53 -25.54 -5.73 10.08
CA GLU A 53 -24.19 -5.18 9.91
C GLU A 53 -23.58 -4.90 11.30
N GLN A 54 -22.36 -5.39 11.52
CA GLN A 54 -21.65 -5.30 12.78
C GLN A 54 -20.61 -4.18 12.68
N ASN A 55 -20.85 -3.07 13.40
CA ASN A 55 -19.90 -1.96 13.48
C ASN A 55 -18.94 -2.10 14.67
N SER A 56 -19.19 -3.06 15.55
CA SER A 56 -18.39 -3.33 16.75
C SER A 56 -17.84 -4.76 16.72
N PHE A 57 -16.84 -5.04 17.54
CA PHE A 57 -16.31 -6.40 17.73
C PHE A 57 -17.22 -7.28 18.58
N LYS A 58 -18.32 -6.71 19.09
CA LYS A 58 -19.31 -7.42 19.87
C LYS A 58 -20.44 -7.82 18.94
N LEU A 59 -20.81 -9.09 18.99
CA LEU A 59 -21.92 -9.60 18.23
C LEU A 59 -23.24 -8.98 18.72
N GLU A 60 -23.88 -8.18 17.87
CA GLU A 60 -25.15 -7.51 18.11
C GLU A 60 -26.28 -8.22 17.35
N GLU A 61 -27.32 -8.58 18.10
CA GLU A 61 -28.56 -9.15 17.56
C GLU A 61 -29.49 -8.06 17.00
N PRO A 62 -30.44 -8.40 16.12
CA PRO A 62 -31.38 -7.44 15.55
C PRO A 62 -32.27 -6.79 16.63
N LEU A 63 -31.96 -5.55 17.02
CA LEU A 63 -32.71 -4.79 18.04
C LEU A 63 -34.15 -4.48 17.61
N ALA A 64 -34.39 -4.36 16.30
CA ALA A 64 -35.70 -4.05 15.71
C ALA A 64 -36.66 -5.25 15.72
N GLY A 65 -36.16 -6.47 15.94
CA GLY A 65 -36.92 -7.70 15.73
C GLY A 65 -36.76 -8.23 14.30
N CYS A 66 -37.61 -9.17 13.92
CA CYS A 66 -37.59 -9.74 12.58
C CYS A 66 -38.02 -8.69 11.53
N GLU A 67 -37.27 -8.58 10.44
CA GLU A 67 -37.57 -7.66 9.31
C GLU A 67 -38.87 -8.01 8.56
N GLU A 68 -39.38 -9.22 8.77
CA GLU A 68 -40.66 -9.64 8.21
C GLU A 68 -41.82 -8.83 8.84
N GLU A 69 -42.54 -8.07 8.01
CA GLU A 69 -43.62 -7.15 8.42
C GLU A 69 -44.72 -7.86 9.21
N THR A 70 -44.96 -9.14 8.92
CA THR A 70 -45.98 -9.96 9.60
C THR A 70 -45.51 -10.50 10.94
N CYS A 71 -44.19 -10.59 11.18
CA CYS A 71 -43.65 -11.11 12.43
C CYS A 71 -43.35 -9.97 13.40
N GLY A 72 -42.48 -9.02 13.02
CA GLY A 72 -42.05 -7.84 13.80
C GLY A 72 -41.56 -8.12 15.23
N LYS A 73 -41.43 -9.40 15.62
CA LYS A 73 -41.16 -9.80 17.00
C LYS A 73 -39.66 -9.90 17.23
N LYS A 74 -39.23 -9.45 18.41
CA LYS A 74 -37.92 -9.78 18.99
C LYS A 74 -37.97 -11.23 19.50
N GLY A 75 -38.04 -12.15 18.55
CA GLY A 75 -38.05 -13.59 18.83
C GLY A 75 -36.64 -14.10 19.08
N PRO A 76 -36.48 -15.34 19.56
CA PRO A 76 -35.15 -15.94 19.60
C PRO A 76 -34.63 -16.06 18.18
N PHE A 77 -33.45 -15.49 17.95
CA PHE A 77 -32.76 -15.55 16.67
C PHE A 77 -31.71 -16.66 16.71
N LYS A 78 -31.59 -17.38 15.59
CA LYS A 78 -30.53 -18.37 15.40
C LYS A 78 -29.54 -17.84 14.39
N LEU A 79 -28.27 -17.71 14.78
CA LEU A 79 -27.21 -17.32 13.88
C LEU A 79 -26.99 -18.41 12.82
N ILE A 80 -27.00 -18.02 11.55
CA ILE A 80 -26.66 -18.89 10.42
C ILE A 80 -25.22 -18.59 9.99
N LEU A 81 -24.29 -19.48 10.33
CA LEU A 81 -22.87 -19.34 9.99
C LEU A 81 -22.64 -19.26 8.49
N LYS A 82 -23.35 -20.07 7.70
CA LYS A 82 -23.17 -20.19 6.24
C LYS A 82 -23.53 -18.92 5.47
N ASP A 83 -24.53 -18.19 5.95
CA ASP A 83 -25.04 -16.98 5.30
C ASP A 83 -24.45 -15.71 5.90
N SER A 84 -23.60 -15.85 6.93
CA SER A 84 -22.90 -14.75 7.56
C SER A 84 -21.58 -14.47 6.85
N THR A 85 -21.20 -13.21 6.75
CA THR A 85 -19.92 -12.76 6.21
C THR A 85 -18.91 -12.61 7.33
N ILE A 86 -17.84 -13.39 7.26
CA ILE A 86 -16.69 -13.36 8.15
C ILE A 86 -15.51 -12.78 7.37
N ILE A 87 -14.77 -11.88 7.99
CA ILE A 87 -13.51 -11.37 7.46
C ILE A 87 -12.41 -11.51 8.50
N ASP A 88 -11.17 -11.65 8.04
CA ASP A 88 -10.01 -11.56 8.92
C ASP A 88 -9.74 -10.09 9.27
N VAL A 89 -9.38 -9.88 10.53
CA VAL A 89 -8.97 -8.60 11.09
C VAL A 89 -7.66 -8.75 11.84
N GLN A 90 -6.86 -7.70 11.80
CA GLN A 90 -5.62 -7.61 12.55
C GLN A 90 -5.51 -6.23 13.21
N ASN A 91 -5.28 -6.21 14.52
CA ASN A 91 -5.08 -4.97 15.27
C ASN A 91 -3.66 -4.45 15.08
N ILE A 92 -3.52 -3.14 14.88
CA ILE A 92 -2.23 -2.45 14.81
C ILE A 92 -2.30 -1.13 15.59
N ILE A 93 -1.14 -0.57 15.94
CA ILE A 93 -1.01 0.80 16.42
C ILE A 93 -0.26 1.60 15.35
N ILE A 94 -0.86 2.70 14.90
CA ILE A 94 -0.21 3.62 13.97
C ILE A 94 0.38 4.77 14.78
N LEU A 95 1.70 4.92 14.70
CA LEU A 95 2.46 5.98 15.35
C LEU A 95 2.65 7.15 14.39
N GLU A 96 2.50 8.38 14.90
CA GLU A 96 2.77 9.59 14.13
C GLU A 96 4.27 9.74 13.84
N GLU A 97 4.60 10.11 12.60
CA GLU A 97 5.98 10.43 12.22
C GLU A 97 6.33 11.84 12.69
N VAL A 98 7.27 11.95 13.63
CA VAL A 98 7.72 13.25 14.15
C VAL A 98 9.02 13.66 13.47
N THR A 99 8.99 14.77 12.75
CA THR A 99 10.15 15.31 12.01
C THR A 99 11.11 16.13 12.86
N VAL A 100 10.69 16.56 14.05
CA VAL A 100 11.48 17.36 14.98
C VAL A 100 11.88 16.54 16.21
N PRO A 101 13.13 16.66 16.70
CA PRO A 101 13.58 15.97 17.89
C PRO A 101 12.70 16.41 19.07
N VAL A 102 11.93 15.44 19.57
CA VAL A 102 10.98 15.58 20.67
C VAL A 102 11.75 15.98 21.93
N ARG A 103 11.83 17.28 22.23
CA ARG A 103 12.31 17.73 23.55
C ARG A 103 11.22 17.62 24.62
N GLU A 104 9.93 17.78 24.26
CA GLU A 104 8.79 17.82 25.20
C GLU A 104 7.43 17.42 24.56
N GLY A 105 7.41 16.51 23.58
CA GLY A 105 6.18 16.14 22.84
C GLY A 105 5.74 14.69 23.07
N ILE A 106 4.44 14.45 23.26
CA ILE A 106 3.89 13.10 23.28
C ILE A 106 3.69 12.65 21.83
N VAL A 107 4.34 11.56 21.42
CA VAL A 107 4.07 10.92 20.13
C VAL A 107 2.62 10.42 20.16
N LYS A 108 1.78 10.97 19.29
CA LYS A 108 0.39 10.52 19.19
C LYS A 108 0.33 9.22 18.42
N SER A 109 -0.59 8.38 18.84
CA SER A 109 -0.88 7.10 18.21
C SER A 109 -2.39 6.95 18.03
N ILE A 110 -2.77 6.13 17.06
CA ILE A 110 -4.16 5.73 16.85
C ILE A 110 -4.22 4.21 16.67
N LYS A 111 -5.26 3.60 17.23
CA LYS A 111 -5.52 2.18 17.05
C LYS A 111 -6.12 1.94 15.67
N GLY A 112 -5.51 1.04 14.91
CA GLY A 112 -5.96 0.62 13.59
C GLY A 112 -6.45 -0.81 13.59
N PHE A 113 -7.42 -1.10 12.74
CA PHE A 113 -7.87 -2.45 12.40
C PHE A 113 -7.68 -2.65 10.91
N LEU A 114 -6.71 -3.48 10.54
CA LEU A 114 -6.54 -3.95 9.17
C LEU A 114 -7.63 -4.97 8.87
N MET A 115 -8.30 -4.84 7.74
CA MET A 115 -9.43 -5.69 7.35
C MET A 115 -9.24 -6.22 5.92
N ARG A 116 -9.79 -7.40 5.64
CA ARG A 116 -9.80 -8.00 4.28
C ARG A 116 -8.36 -8.13 3.75
N ASP A 117 -8.12 -7.69 2.52
CA ASP A 117 -6.82 -7.75 1.83
C ASP A 117 -5.72 -6.91 2.49
N ALA A 118 -6.08 -6.00 3.41
CA ALA A 118 -5.10 -5.20 4.14
C ALA A 118 -4.38 -5.98 5.27
N VAL A 119 -4.93 -7.12 5.69
CA VAL A 119 -4.36 -7.95 6.76
C VAL A 119 -3.01 -8.51 6.32
N GLY A 120 -2.01 -8.44 7.21
CA GLY A 120 -0.66 -8.93 6.94
C GLY A 120 0.17 -8.09 5.97
N LEU A 121 -0.35 -6.97 5.45
CA LEU A 121 0.41 -6.08 4.56
C LEU A 121 1.38 -5.14 5.29
N ALA A 122 1.07 -4.79 6.54
CA ALA A 122 1.90 -3.91 7.35
C ALA A 122 2.96 -4.70 8.11
N LEU A 123 4.21 -4.27 8.01
CA LEU A 123 5.35 -4.78 8.78
C LEU A 123 5.68 -3.82 9.93
N GLU A 124 6.23 -4.37 11.01
CA GLU A 124 6.59 -3.60 12.19
C GLU A 124 7.70 -2.59 11.87
N ASP A 125 7.60 -1.40 12.46
CA ASP A 125 8.50 -0.26 12.29
C ASP A 125 8.61 0.33 10.87
N GLU A 126 7.80 -0.16 9.92
CA GLU A 126 7.69 0.43 8.59
C GLU A 126 6.60 1.52 8.52
N THR A 127 6.77 2.44 7.56
CA THR A 127 5.87 3.59 7.38
C THR A 127 4.97 3.36 6.17
N TYR A 128 3.66 3.55 6.38
CA TYR A 128 2.63 3.35 5.38
C TYR A 128 1.66 4.52 5.33
N HIS A 129 0.98 4.66 4.20
CA HIS A 129 -0.29 5.36 4.14
C HIS A 129 -1.43 4.38 4.37
N PHE A 130 -2.13 4.58 5.49
CA PHE A 130 -3.31 3.82 5.86
C PHE A 130 -4.55 4.57 5.38
N THR A 131 -5.34 3.94 4.53
CA THR A 131 -6.63 4.49 4.08
C THR A 131 -7.77 3.70 4.72
N GLY A 132 -8.66 4.40 5.40
CA GLY A 132 -9.69 3.78 6.22
C GLY A 132 -10.86 4.69 6.56
N ASN A 133 -11.88 4.12 7.19
CA ASN A 133 -12.96 4.89 7.82
C ASN A 133 -12.58 5.20 9.28
N LEU A 134 -12.66 6.46 9.67
CA LEU A 134 -12.43 6.88 11.04
C LEU A 134 -13.70 6.68 11.88
N SER A 135 -13.60 5.92 12.96
CA SER A 135 -14.72 5.66 13.86
C SER A 135 -14.28 5.80 15.32
N THR A 136 -15.16 5.46 16.25
CA THR A 136 -14.89 5.50 17.69
C THR A 136 -15.31 4.20 18.36
N ILE A 137 -14.55 3.77 19.37
CA ILE A 137 -14.92 2.69 20.28
C ILE A 137 -15.08 3.21 21.71
N ASP A 138 -15.89 2.53 22.51
CA ASP A 138 -16.01 2.81 23.94
C ASP A 138 -14.76 2.29 24.67
N ALA A 139 -13.99 3.19 25.26
CA ALA A 139 -12.81 2.89 26.07
C ALA A 139 -13.14 2.68 27.56
N GLY A 140 -14.43 2.63 27.89
CA GLY A 140 -14.97 2.52 29.24
C GLY A 140 -15.14 3.88 29.91
N LYS A 141 -16.01 3.90 30.93
CA LYS A 141 -16.30 5.10 31.77
C LYS A 141 -16.78 6.32 30.95
N GLY A 142 -17.49 6.07 29.85
CA GLY A 142 -18.03 7.13 28.98
C GLY A 142 -16.99 7.86 28.14
N LYS A 143 -15.77 7.32 28.01
CA LYS A 143 -14.73 7.86 27.13
C LYS A 143 -14.76 7.14 25.78
N LEU A 144 -14.78 7.92 24.71
CA LEU A 144 -14.63 7.42 23.35
C LEU A 144 -13.17 7.52 22.91
N GLU A 145 -12.68 6.48 22.24
CA GLU A 145 -11.36 6.45 21.63
C GLU A 145 -11.50 6.35 20.11
N TYR A 146 -10.71 7.13 19.37
CA TYR A 146 -10.70 7.09 17.91
C TYR A 146 -10.01 5.82 17.42
N VAL A 147 -10.62 5.20 16.42
CA VAL A 147 -10.07 4.02 15.74
C VAL A 147 -10.15 4.18 14.24
N LEU A 148 -9.22 3.57 13.52
CA LEU A 148 -9.20 3.56 12.06
C LEU A 148 -9.48 2.16 11.53
N TYR A 149 -10.56 2.01 10.76
CA TYR A 149 -10.89 0.77 10.04
C TYR A 149 -10.25 0.81 8.66
N ILE A 150 -9.14 0.11 8.50
CA ILE A 150 -8.23 0.21 7.36
C ILE A 150 -8.56 -0.88 6.35
N TYR A 151 -8.84 -0.47 5.12
CA TYR A 151 -9.11 -1.37 4.00
C TYR A 151 -8.03 -1.30 2.92
N LYS A 152 -7.11 -0.33 2.98
CA LYS A 152 -6.00 -0.18 2.03
C LYS A 152 -4.74 0.34 2.73
N VAL A 153 -3.61 -0.28 2.42
CA VAL A 153 -2.28 0.03 2.96
C VAL A 153 -1.33 0.24 1.78
N GLU A 154 -0.67 1.39 1.73
CA GLU A 154 0.32 1.72 0.70
C GLU A 154 1.67 1.98 1.38
N ASN A 155 2.72 1.23 1.02
CA ASN A 155 4.03 1.40 1.62
C ASN A 155 4.73 2.64 1.02
N VAL A 156 5.16 3.57 1.88
CA VAL A 156 5.81 4.83 1.47
C VAL A 156 7.14 4.55 0.74
N GLN A 157 7.84 3.47 1.10
CA GLN A 157 9.11 3.08 0.47
C GLN A 157 8.90 2.30 -0.85
N LYS A 158 7.67 1.89 -1.16
CA LYS A 158 7.30 1.22 -2.42
C LYS A 158 6.47 2.11 -3.35
N GLU A 159 6.45 3.42 -3.14
CA GLU A 159 6.17 4.35 -4.25
C GLU A 159 7.31 4.20 -5.26
N ALA A 160 7.19 3.15 -6.07
CA ALA A 160 7.87 3.07 -7.34
C ALA A 160 7.53 4.36 -8.11
N PRO A 161 8.51 5.01 -8.73
CA PRO A 161 8.21 6.07 -9.68
C PRO A 161 7.22 5.53 -10.73
N ALA A 162 6.30 6.40 -11.15
CA ALA A 162 5.18 6.20 -12.07
C ALA A 162 5.36 5.10 -13.14
N PRO A 163 4.25 4.47 -13.61
CA PRO A 163 4.31 3.43 -14.64
C PRO A 163 4.89 4.00 -15.93
N SER A 164 6.18 3.76 -16.16
CA SER A 164 6.72 3.71 -17.51
C SER A 164 6.58 2.26 -17.97
N SER A 165 5.77 2.10 -19.00
CA SER A 165 5.46 0.84 -19.67
C SER A 165 6.69 -0.06 -19.82
N GLU A 166 6.68 -1.22 -19.15
CA GLU A 166 7.42 -2.37 -19.68
C GLU A 166 6.66 -2.87 -20.92
N PRO A 167 7.35 -3.01 -22.06
CA PRO A 167 7.20 -4.21 -22.84
C PRO A 167 8.53 -4.96 -22.90
N THR A 168 8.42 -6.22 -22.50
CA THR A 168 9.23 -7.36 -22.95
C THR A 168 10.68 -7.48 -22.45
N SER A 169 10.80 -8.30 -21.40
CA SER A 169 11.81 -9.34 -21.20
C SER A 169 12.93 -9.46 -22.25
N ILE A 170 13.98 -8.67 -22.11
CA ILE A 170 15.31 -9.06 -22.59
C ILE A 170 16.21 -9.20 -21.36
N SER A 171 16.55 -10.45 -21.06
CA SER A 171 17.40 -10.86 -19.94
C SER A 171 18.59 -9.93 -19.74
N LYS A 172 18.90 -9.57 -18.47
CA LYS A 172 19.99 -8.66 -18.07
C LYS A 172 21.36 -9.03 -18.68
N LYS A 173 21.56 -10.30 -19.10
CA LYS A 173 22.77 -10.76 -19.82
C LYS A 173 22.82 -10.34 -21.29
N ASN A 174 21.70 -10.10 -21.96
CA ASN A 174 21.65 -9.66 -23.36
C ASN A 174 21.87 -8.14 -23.51
N LYS A 175 21.45 -7.34 -22.53
CA LYS A 175 21.56 -5.86 -22.59
C LYS A 175 23.00 -5.34 -22.67
N ILE A 176 23.94 -5.99 -21.96
CA ILE A 176 25.37 -5.60 -22.00
C ILE A 176 25.99 -5.90 -23.38
N ARG A 177 25.60 -7.02 -24.01
CA ARG A 177 26.08 -7.38 -25.35
C ARG A 177 25.56 -6.40 -26.39
N THR A 178 24.25 -6.11 -26.39
CA THR A 178 23.64 -5.12 -27.27
C THR A 178 24.30 -3.74 -27.10
N MET A 179 24.53 -3.30 -25.86
CA MET A 179 25.23 -2.03 -25.57
C MET A 179 26.65 -1.99 -26.16
N LYS A 180 27.44 -3.05 -26.02
CA LYS A 180 28.78 -3.14 -26.62
C LYS A 180 28.73 -3.11 -28.15
N ASP A 181 27.76 -3.81 -28.75
CA ASP A 181 27.58 -3.84 -30.21
C ASP A 181 27.18 -2.45 -30.76
N CYS A 182 26.30 -1.72 -30.07
CA CYS A 182 25.93 -0.34 -30.44
C CYS A 182 27.12 0.62 -30.36
N ILE A 183 27.89 0.57 -29.27
CA ILE A 183 29.08 1.44 -29.10
C ILE A 183 30.12 1.14 -30.18
N LYS A 184 30.29 -0.14 -30.55
CA LYS A 184 31.20 -0.55 -31.62
C LYS A 184 30.75 -0.07 -33.01
N LYS A 185 29.44 -0.18 -33.31
CA LYS A 185 28.88 0.36 -34.56
C LYS A 185 29.14 1.87 -34.70
N ILE A 186 28.97 2.64 -33.63
CA ILE A 186 29.21 4.10 -33.64
C ILE A 186 30.71 4.41 -33.80
N SER A 187 31.59 3.66 -33.11
CA SER A 187 33.04 3.87 -33.23
C SER A 187 33.57 3.54 -34.63
N ASP A 188 33.02 2.50 -35.26
CA ASP A 188 33.44 2.07 -36.60
C ASP A 188 32.93 3.05 -37.68
N ASN A 189 31.74 3.63 -37.52
CA ASN A 189 31.15 4.55 -38.49
C ASN A 189 31.77 5.96 -38.47
N SER A 190 32.28 6.39 -37.30
CA SER A 190 32.92 7.70 -37.13
C SER A 190 34.41 7.72 -37.51
N GLY A 191 35.00 6.56 -37.82
CA GLY A 191 36.44 6.43 -38.14
C GLY A 191 37.39 6.76 -36.97
N ILE A 192 36.84 7.02 -35.79
CA ILE A 192 37.54 7.42 -34.57
C ILE A 192 37.08 6.46 -33.48
N ASN A 193 38.02 5.92 -32.71
CA ASN A 193 37.77 5.04 -31.56
C ASN A 193 37.05 5.73 -30.38
N LYS A 194 36.14 6.67 -30.64
CA LYS A 194 35.38 7.46 -29.67
C LYS A 194 33.93 7.51 -30.13
N ALA A 195 33.02 7.03 -29.30
CA ALA A 195 31.58 7.13 -29.52
C ALA A 195 31.01 8.31 -28.72
N PRO A 196 30.29 9.25 -29.36
CA PRO A 196 29.56 10.32 -28.67
C PRO A 196 28.44 9.72 -27.80
N LEU A 197 28.33 10.18 -26.54
CA LEU A 197 27.31 9.68 -25.62
C LEU A 197 25.89 9.94 -26.10
N ASP A 198 25.64 11.09 -26.75
CA ASP A 198 24.32 11.46 -27.25
C ASP A 198 23.82 10.49 -28.35
N GLU A 199 24.71 10.07 -29.24
CA GLU A 199 24.40 9.06 -30.27
C GLU A 199 24.22 7.67 -29.65
N VAL A 200 25.04 7.32 -28.66
CA VAL A 200 24.90 6.04 -27.94
C VAL A 200 23.52 5.97 -27.28
N TYR A 201 23.05 7.03 -26.62
CA TYR A 201 21.73 7.06 -26.00
C TYR A 201 20.59 6.96 -27.01
N LYS A 202 20.71 7.60 -28.17
CA LYS A 202 19.69 7.51 -29.23
C LYS A 202 19.55 6.09 -29.79
N ILE A 203 20.67 5.43 -30.12
CA ILE A 203 20.65 4.09 -30.71
C ILE A 203 20.15 3.05 -29.70
N VAL A 204 20.54 3.16 -28.43
CA VAL A 204 20.08 2.19 -27.42
C VAL A 204 18.60 2.39 -27.09
N GLU A 205 18.09 3.62 -27.18
CA GLU A 205 16.66 3.93 -27.06
C GLU A 205 15.85 3.33 -28.23
N GLU A 206 16.36 3.40 -29.46
CA GLU A 206 15.79 2.71 -30.63
C GLU A 206 15.79 1.18 -30.49
N GLU A 207 16.81 0.62 -29.83
CA GLU A 207 16.93 -0.83 -29.54
C GLU A 207 16.12 -1.24 -28.27
N GLY A 208 15.33 -0.34 -27.69
CA GLY A 208 14.43 -0.63 -26.57
C GLY A 208 15.08 -0.60 -25.18
N ILE A 209 16.22 0.08 -25.03
CA ILE A 209 16.87 0.37 -23.75
C ILE A 209 16.63 1.83 -23.41
N ASP A 210 15.88 2.08 -22.34
CA ASP A 210 15.62 3.44 -21.89
C ASP A 210 16.93 4.16 -21.48
N ARG A 211 16.91 5.49 -21.62
CA ARG A 211 18.06 6.36 -21.35
C ARG A 211 18.60 6.21 -19.92
N ASN A 212 17.74 6.04 -18.92
CA ASN A 212 18.16 5.92 -17.53
C ASN A 212 18.89 4.59 -17.27
N THR A 213 18.37 3.50 -17.82
CA THR A 213 19.02 2.18 -17.78
C THR A 213 20.33 2.19 -18.55
N ALA A 214 20.40 2.88 -19.69
CA ALA A 214 21.64 3.05 -20.45
C ALA A 214 22.72 3.79 -19.65
N GLU A 215 22.35 4.88 -18.97
CA GLU A 215 23.26 5.64 -18.08
C GLU A 215 23.81 4.77 -16.94
N GLU A 216 22.95 4.00 -16.29
CA GLU A 216 23.36 3.05 -15.25
C GLU A 216 24.31 1.97 -15.77
N LEU A 217 24.01 1.40 -16.95
CA LEU A 217 24.82 0.36 -17.57
C LEU A 217 26.20 0.92 -17.95
N ILE A 218 26.27 2.11 -18.55
CA ILE A 218 27.53 2.77 -18.88
C ILE A 218 28.34 3.05 -17.61
N LYS A 219 27.71 3.50 -16.51
CA LYS A 219 28.37 3.71 -15.23
C LYS A 219 28.97 2.42 -14.67
N LYS A 220 28.21 1.31 -14.72
CA LYS A 220 28.68 -0.02 -14.29
C LYS A 220 29.81 -0.55 -15.18
N MET A 221 29.76 -0.32 -16.49
CA MET A 221 30.79 -0.72 -17.44
C MET A 221 32.08 0.10 -17.27
N LYS A 222 31.98 1.40 -16.95
CA LYS A 222 33.13 2.24 -16.58
C LYS A 222 33.81 1.74 -15.29
N GLN A 223 33.03 1.38 -14.26
CA GLN A 223 33.56 0.84 -13.00
C GLN A 223 34.26 -0.51 -13.17
N ARG A 224 33.79 -1.34 -14.10
CA ARG A 224 34.40 -2.65 -14.42
C ARG A 224 35.61 -2.58 -15.34
N GLY A 225 35.88 -1.40 -15.93
CA GLY A 225 36.96 -1.23 -16.91
C GLY A 225 36.62 -1.70 -18.32
N ASP A 226 35.35 -1.98 -18.64
CA ASP A 226 34.90 -2.33 -20.00
C ASP A 226 34.85 -1.09 -20.92
N LEU A 227 34.67 0.11 -20.35
CA LEU A 227 34.57 1.39 -21.07
C LEU A 227 35.49 2.44 -20.42
N PHE A 228 36.15 3.23 -21.25
CA PHE A 228 36.91 4.41 -20.85
C PHE A 228 36.21 5.70 -21.30
N ALA A 229 36.01 6.64 -20.39
CA ALA A 229 35.56 7.99 -20.75
C ALA A 229 36.78 8.81 -21.20
N THR A 230 36.80 9.23 -22.48
CA THR A 230 37.90 10.08 -22.97
C THR A 230 37.65 11.55 -22.65
N ASP A 231 36.39 11.94 -22.54
CA ASP A 231 35.92 13.27 -22.13
C ASP A 231 34.50 13.14 -21.52
N GLN A 232 33.90 14.25 -21.06
CA GLN A 232 32.53 14.29 -20.54
C GLN A 232 31.48 13.82 -21.56
N LEU A 233 31.78 13.92 -22.87
CA LEU A 233 30.84 13.63 -23.96
C LEU A 233 31.18 12.36 -24.78
N HIS A 234 32.34 11.72 -24.54
CA HIS A 234 32.83 10.64 -25.40
C HIS A 234 33.29 9.41 -24.61
N ILE A 235 32.91 8.22 -25.08
CA ILE A 235 33.30 6.92 -24.51
C ILE A 235 34.01 6.03 -25.53
N ARG A 236 34.87 5.13 -25.05
CA ARG A 236 35.61 4.15 -25.85
C ARG A 236 35.57 2.78 -25.16
N ILE A 237 35.46 1.70 -25.94
CA ILE A 237 35.62 0.34 -25.42
C ILE A 237 37.10 0.05 -25.18
N ILE A 238 37.42 -0.46 -23.99
CA ILE A 238 38.75 -1.00 -23.69
C ILE A 238 38.73 -2.48 -24.13
N PRO A 239 39.59 -2.90 -25.07
CA PRO A 239 39.71 -4.29 -25.47
C PRO A 239 40.30 -5.18 -24.38
#